data_AF-A0A0R3T0U8-F1
#
_entry.id   AF-A0A0R3T0U8-F1
#
_cell.length_a   1.000
_cell.length_b   1.000
_cell.length_c   1.000
_cell.angle_alpha   90.00
_cell.angle_beta   90.00
_cell.angle_gamma   90.00
#
_symmetry.space_group_name_H-M   'P 1'
#
loop_
_entity.id
_entity.type
_entity.pdbx_description
1 polymer ?
#
loop_
_entity_poly.entity_id
_entity_poly.type
_entity_poly.pdbx_seq_one_letter_code
_entity_poly.pdbx_strand_id
1 'polypeptide(L)'
;MTSEVKRKLCQGIAAFLRHECLNGQHSEDIIESLEVARQCIESAFDVSGDSKPEVDLLALVGKQTTFRPTVRQVTSEEKAKAEVFKTQGNSFVSSEKFHEALECYNKAIALDPYNAIYYCNRAAANHRLLKFSEAISDCEKALEIDPAYSKAYSRMGNTYCSMGNYSKSVEAYRKAVALDPNNENFKQNLEIAEAKVKENQQPSTSPNLGGLDLGSLLSNPVMQNMAQRLINDPHMQTTVSSMMQNLLGGGNAPAAPTANSEHTGTGPSIPAMDDLLRYGQQFAQQMQEANPDLVNSLRQQMQNLGGGQQPNGGEPRPPNP
;
A
#
# COMPACT_ATOMS: atom_id res chain seq x y z
N MET A 1 29.46 4.54 -31.80
CA MET A 1 30.69 3.73 -31.88
C MET A 1 31.11 3.63 -33.34
N THR A 2 32.35 3.98 -33.66
CA THR A 2 32.88 3.91 -35.04
C THR A 2 32.95 2.46 -35.52
N SER A 3 32.86 2.24 -36.84
CA SER A 3 32.95 0.90 -37.48
C SER A 3 34.21 0.14 -37.03
N GLU A 4 35.30 0.87 -36.82
CA GLU A 4 36.57 0.36 -36.34
C GLU A 4 36.53 -0.19 -34.91
N VAL A 5 35.84 0.49 -33.98
CA VAL A 5 35.70 0.03 -32.58
C VAL A 5 34.93 -1.29 -32.51
N LYS A 6 33.90 -1.46 -33.36
CA LYS A 6 33.13 -2.71 -33.44
C LYS A 6 33.99 -3.86 -33.95
N ARG A 7 34.82 -3.61 -34.96
CA ARG A 7 35.77 -4.60 -35.51
C ARG A 7 36.79 -5.05 -34.47
N LYS A 8 37.40 -4.10 -33.75
CA LYS A 8 38.38 -4.38 -32.68
C LYS A 8 37.78 -5.19 -31.53
N LEU A 9 36.53 -4.90 -31.13
CA LEU A 9 35.82 -5.67 -30.11
C LEU A 9 35.58 -7.12 -30.57
N CYS A 10 35.06 -7.32 -31.78
CA CYS A 10 34.78 -8.66 -32.32
C CYS A 10 36.05 -9.49 -32.48
N GLN A 11 37.17 -8.87 -32.89
CA GLN A 11 38.49 -9.50 -32.89
C GLN A 11 38.92 -9.97 -31.49
N GLY A 12 38.71 -9.14 -30.46
CA GLY A 12 38.98 -9.52 -29.08
C GLY A 12 38.16 -10.72 -28.61
N ILE A 13 36.87 -10.77 -28.97
CA ILE A 13 35.98 -11.89 -28.60
C ILE A 13 36.41 -13.17 -29.30
N ALA A 14 36.71 -13.12 -30.60
CA ALA A 14 37.17 -14.29 -31.36
C ALA A 14 38.49 -14.84 -30.82
N ALA A 15 39.43 -13.96 -30.46
CA ALA A 15 40.70 -14.36 -29.86
C ALA A 15 40.54 -14.99 -28.47
N PHE A 16 39.60 -14.49 -27.65
CA PHE A 16 39.26 -15.10 -26.36
C PHE A 16 38.67 -16.50 -26.53
N LEU A 17 37.68 -16.67 -27.41
CA LEU A 17 37.07 -17.99 -27.66
C LEU A 17 38.11 -19.00 -28.15
N ARG A 18 39.04 -18.58 -29.01
CA ARG A 18 40.17 -19.42 -29.43
C ARG A 18 41.06 -19.83 -28.26
N HIS A 19 41.37 -18.90 -27.35
CA HIS A 19 42.16 -19.20 -26.16
C HIS A 19 41.47 -20.24 -25.27
N GLU A 20 40.15 -20.13 -25.09
CA GLU A 20 39.36 -21.11 -24.32
C GLU A 20 39.30 -22.47 -25.01
N CYS A 21 39.22 -22.53 -26.35
CA CYS A 21 39.30 -23.81 -27.09
C CYS A 21 40.66 -24.49 -26.94
N LEU A 22 41.76 -23.73 -26.90
CA LEU A 22 43.12 -24.27 -26.86
C LEU A 22 43.63 -24.57 -25.45
N ASN A 23 43.25 -23.76 -24.47
CA ASN A 23 43.83 -23.76 -23.12
C ASN A 23 42.78 -23.99 -22.01
N GLY A 24 41.48 -24.00 -22.33
CA GLY A 24 40.41 -24.18 -21.36
C GLY A 24 40.26 -25.65 -20.93
N GLN A 25 39.77 -25.85 -19.70
CA GLN A 25 39.37 -27.18 -19.21
C GLN A 25 37.89 -27.43 -19.56
N HIS A 26 37.58 -27.52 -20.85
CA HIS A 26 36.22 -27.74 -21.35
C HIS A 26 36.09 -29.16 -21.93
N SER A 27 34.87 -29.70 -21.94
CA SER A 27 34.59 -30.96 -22.65
C SER A 27 34.60 -30.76 -24.16
N GLU A 28 34.77 -31.84 -24.92
CA GLU A 28 34.82 -31.82 -26.39
C GLU A 28 33.60 -31.13 -27.01
N ASP A 29 32.39 -31.48 -26.56
CA ASP A 29 31.12 -30.84 -27.00
C ASP A 29 31.11 -29.31 -26.79
N ILE A 30 31.73 -28.83 -25.71
CA ILE A 30 31.81 -27.40 -25.40
C ILE A 30 32.84 -26.74 -26.31
N ILE A 31 33.98 -27.39 -26.56
CA ILE A 31 35.01 -26.90 -27.48
C ILE A 31 34.43 -26.72 -28.89
N GLU A 32 33.68 -27.70 -29.39
CA GLU A 32 32.98 -27.59 -30.69
C GLU A 32 32.02 -26.40 -30.72
N SER A 33 31.22 -26.24 -29.65
CA SER A 33 30.27 -25.12 -29.53
C SER A 33 30.98 -23.76 -29.52
N LEU A 34 32.13 -23.65 -28.86
CA LEU A 34 32.95 -22.44 -28.81
C LEU A 34 33.61 -22.14 -30.16
N GLU A 35 34.04 -23.16 -30.90
CA GLU A 35 34.60 -23.00 -32.23
C GLU A 35 33.56 -22.48 -33.24
N VAL A 36 32.33 -23.01 -33.18
CA VAL A 36 31.21 -22.52 -34.01
C VAL A 36 30.93 -21.05 -33.68
N ALA A 37 30.85 -20.69 -32.39
CA ALA A 37 30.63 -19.31 -31.98
C ALA A 37 31.73 -18.37 -32.49
N ARG A 38 33.00 -18.80 -32.44
CA ARG A 38 34.13 -18.05 -33.00
C ARG A 38 33.97 -17.83 -34.50
N GLN A 39 33.69 -18.87 -35.27
CA GLN A 39 33.53 -18.78 -36.73
C GLN A 39 32.34 -17.90 -37.14
N CYS A 40 31.23 -17.96 -36.41
CA CYS A 40 30.08 -17.08 -36.64
C CYS A 40 30.45 -15.60 -36.45
N ILE A 41 31.23 -15.28 -35.42
CA ILE A 41 31.68 -13.90 -35.16
C ILE A 41 32.67 -13.43 -36.23
N GLU A 42 33.60 -14.29 -36.63
CA GLU A 42 34.57 -13.99 -37.70
C GLU A 42 33.89 -13.69 -39.03
N SER A 43 32.93 -14.54 -39.42
CA SER A 43 32.17 -14.36 -40.66
C SER A 43 31.22 -13.17 -40.62
N ALA A 44 30.56 -12.91 -39.49
CA ALA A 44 29.57 -11.83 -39.40
C ALA A 44 30.21 -10.43 -39.43
N PHE A 45 31.46 -10.32 -38.96
CA PHE A 45 32.14 -9.03 -38.82
C PHE A 45 33.38 -8.86 -39.71
N ASP A 46 33.69 -9.85 -40.55
CA ASP A 46 34.87 -9.88 -41.43
C ASP A 46 36.16 -9.66 -40.63
N VAL A 47 36.35 -10.49 -39.61
CA VAL A 47 37.48 -10.43 -38.67
C VAL A 47 38.20 -11.78 -38.58
N SER A 48 39.52 -11.77 -38.38
CA SER A 48 40.32 -12.98 -38.16
C SER A 48 40.81 -13.06 -36.72
N GLY A 49 40.43 -14.11 -36.00
CA GLY A 49 40.90 -14.42 -34.64
C GLY A 49 42.32 -15.01 -34.56
N ASP A 50 43.02 -15.18 -35.70
CA ASP A 50 44.45 -15.55 -35.73
C ASP A 50 45.37 -14.37 -35.40
N SER A 51 44.85 -13.14 -35.53
CA SER A 51 45.60 -11.93 -35.25
C SER A 51 45.66 -11.64 -33.76
N LYS A 52 46.83 -11.21 -33.25
CA LYS A 52 46.99 -10.77 -31.85
C LYS A 52 46.01 -9.62 -31.60
N PRO A 53 45.04 -9.77 -30.67
CA PRO A 53 44.04 -8.74 -30.46
C PRO A 53 44.72 -7.49 -29.87
N GLU A 54 44.40 -6.32 -30.44
CA GLU A 54 44.86 -5.02 -29.91
C GLU A 54 44.27 -4.75 -28.51
N VAL A 55 43.12 -5.37 -28.21
CA VAL A 55 42.42 -5.30 -26.92
C VAL A 55 42.35 -6.69 -26.30
N ASP A 56 43.06 -6.89 -25.20
CA ASP A 56 42.88 -8.06 -24.34
C ASP A 56 41.62 -7.86 -23.48
N LEU A 57 40.54 -8.58 -23.82
CA LEU A 57 39.28 -8.51 -23.10
C LEU A 57 39.37 -9.04 -21.67
N LEU A 58 40.22 -10.04 -21.40
CA LEU A 58 40.44 -10.52 -20.04
C LEU A 58 41.20 -9.49 -19.21
N ALA A 59 42.16 -8.78 -19.79
CA ALA A 59 42.81 -7.67 -19.09
C ALA A 59 41.87 -6.47 -18.91
N LEU A 60 40.96 -6.21 -19.87
CA LEU A 60 39.98 -5.13 -19.76
C LEU A 60 38.91 -5.44 -18.69
N VAL A 61 38.36 -6.65 -18.71
CA VAL A 61 37.44 -7.16 -17.69
C VAL A 61 38.19 -7.37 -16.37
N GLY A 62 39.46 -7.76 -16.38
CA GLY A 62 40.36 -7.82 -15.22
C GLY A 62 40.53 -6.46 -14.55
N LYS A 63 40.72 -5.41 -15.34
CA LYS A 63 40.76 -4.01 -14.85
C LYS A 63 39.39 -3.53 -14.35
N GLN A 64 38.30 -4.02 -14.91
CA GLN A 64 36.92 -3.72 -14.47
C GLN A 64 36.44 -4.58 -13.29
N THR A 65 36.99 -5.78 -13.09
CA THR A 65 36.77 -6.62 -11.90
C THR A 65 37.62 -6.13 -10.74
N THR A 66 38.67 -5.34 -11.01
CA THR A 66 39.29 -4.43 -10.04
C THR A 66 38.61 -3.05 -9.97
N PHE A 67 37.33 -2.92 -10.33
CA PHE A 67 36.48 -1.95 -9.62
C PHE A 67 36.22 -2.53 -8.21
N ARG A 68 37.28 -2.63 -7.41
CA ARG A 68 37.15 -2.49 -5.98
C ARG A 68 36.72 -1.03 -5.85
N PRO A 69 35.45 -0.70 -5.53
CA PRO A 69 35.18 0.68 -5.16
C PRO A 69 36.22 0.97 -4.10
N THR A 70 37.01 2.04 -4.28
CA THR A 70 37.89 2.49 -3.22
C THR A 70 36.94 2.87 -2.09
N VAL A 71 36.60 1.91 -1.22
CA VAL A 71 35.77 2.13 -0.04
C VAL A 71 36.59 3.13 0.73
N ARG A 72 36.16 4.39 0.72
CA ARG A 72 36.84 5.47 1.43
C ARG A 72 37.05 4.96 2.85
N GLN A 73 38.31 4.74 3.21
CA GLN A 73 38.61 4.27 4.55
C GLN A 73 38.39 5.46 5.49
N VAL A 74 37.33 5.38 6.27
CA VAL A 74 36.99 6.40 7.26
C VAL A 74 38.01 6.31 8.38
N THR A 75 38.78 7.39 8.55
CA THR A 75 39.82 7.49 9.58
C THR A 75 39.20 7.53 10.98
N SER A 76 39.96 7.14 12.00
CA SER A 76 39.50 7.24 13.40
C SER A 76 39.13 8.68 13.80
N GLU A 77 39.80 9.67 13.22
CA GLU A 77 39.49 11.09 13.44
C GLU A 77 38.14 11.48 12.82
N GLU A 78 37.85 11.05 11.59
CA GLU A 78 36.55 11.28 10.95
C GLU A 78 35.41 10.60 11.72
N LYS A 79 35.62 9.37 12.21
CA LYS A 79 34.65 8.68 13.08
C LYS A 79 34.40 9.46 14.36
N ALA A 80 35.45 9.94 15.03
CA ALA A 80 35.31 10.76 16.23
C ALA A 80 34.52 12.05 15.96
N LYS A 81 34.80 12.74 14.85
CA LYS A 81 34.03 13.92 14.42
C LYS A 81 32.57 13.59 14.08
N ALA A 82 32.33 12.46 13.42
CA ALA A 82 30.97 11.99 13.11
C ALA A 82 30.17 11.71 14.39
N GLU A 83 30.78 11.08 15.40
CA GLU A 83 30.18 10.85 16.71
C GLU A 83 29.81 12.14 17.46
N VAL A 84 30.65 13.17 17.34
CA VAL A 84 30.33 14.51 17.87
C VAL A 84 29.09 15.08 17.20
N PHE A 85 29.02 15.05 15.87
CA PHE A 85 27.83 15.51 15.14
C PHE A 85 26.58 14.69 15.47
N LYS A 86 26.69 13.36 15.57
CA LYS A 86 25.57 12.51 16.03
C LYS A 86 25.08 12.94 17.42
N THR A 87 25.99 13.17 18.36
CA THR A 87 25.64 13.59 19.72
C THR A 87 24.98 14.97 19.76
N GLN A 88 25.49 15.91 18.97
CA GLN A 88 24.86 17.22 18.78
C GLN A 88 23.45 17.09 18.16
N GLY A 89 23.29 16.25 17.14
CA GLY A 89 22.00 15.95 16.54
C GLY A 89 21.00 15.38 17.56
N ASN A 90 21.44 14.46 18.41
CA ASN A 90 20.62 13.90 19.48
C ASN A 90 20.19 14.99 20.50
N SER A 91 21.07 15.95 20.81
CA SER A 91 20.73 17.09 21.66
C SER A 91 19.65 17.96 21.02
N PHE A 92 19.74 18.22 19.71
CA PHE A 92 18.71 18.96 18.99
C PHE A 92 17.38 18.21 18.93
N VAL A 93 17.38 16.88 18.72
CA VAL A 93 16.16 16.06 18.81
C VAL A 93 15.51 16.17 20.19
N SER A 94 16.32 16.17 21.26
CA SER A 94 15.82 16.30 22.64
C SER A 94 15.23 17.69 22.92
N SER A 95 15.59 18.70 22.13
CA SER A 95 15.02 20.05 22.15
C SER A 95 13.97 20.27 21.05
N GLU A 96 13.49 19.20 20.40
CA GLU A 96 12.52 19.22 19.29
C GLU A 96 12.94 20.05 18.06
N LYS A 97 14.24 20.33 17.93
CA LYS A 97 14.86 21.06 16.81
C LYS A 97 15.25 20.10 15.69
N PHE A 98 14.26 19.54 15.01
CA PHE A 98 14.49 18.43 14.08
C PHE A 98 15.26 18.81 12.81
N HIS A 99 15.14 20.05 12.31
CA HIS A 99 15.89 20.49 11.13
C HIS A 99 17.39 20.59 11.44
N GLU A 100 17.75 21.19 12.57
CA GLU A 100 19.14 21.27 13.03
C GLU A 100 19.73 19.88 13.34
N ALA A 101 18.89 18.96 13.84
CA ALA A 101 19.28 17.57 13.99
C ALA A 101 19.61 16.89 12.66
N LEU A 102 18.79 17.09 11.62
CA LEU A 102 19.06 16.57 10.27
C LEU A 102 20.41 17.06 9.74
N GLU A 103 20.71 18.35 9.89
CA GLU A 103 22.00 18.93 9.47
C GLU A 103 23.19 18.26 10.18
N CYS A 104 23.04 17.97 11.47
CA CYS A 104 24.07 17.26 12.23
C CYS A 104 24.23 15.81 11.74
N TYR A 105 23.14 15.07 11.54
CA TYR A 105 23.22 13.70 11.03
C TYR A 105 23.76 13.64 9.60
N ASN A 106 23.43 14.61 8.74
CA ASN A 106 24.00 14.73 7.40
C ASN A 106 25.52 14.88 7.45
N LYS A 107 26.05 15.72 8.36
CA LYS A 107 27.50 15.86 8.58
C LYS A 107 28.13 14.59 9.11
N ALA A 108 27.47 13.89 10.05
CA ALA A 108 27.95 12.61 10.56
C ALA A 108 28.05 11.56 9.44
N ILE A 109 27.01 11.42 8.61
CA ILE A 109 26.97 10.51 7.46
C ILE A 109 28.01 10.87 6.39
N ALA A 110 28.23 12.15 6.13
CA ALA A 110 29.24 12.59 5.16
C ALA A 110 30.67 12.24 5.61
N LEU A 111 30.91 12.18 6.92
CA LEU A 111 32.19 11.77 7.49
C LEU A 111 32.33 10.25 7.54
N ASP A 112 31.31 9.56 8.05
CA ASP A 112 31.27 8.10 8.15
C ASP A 112 29.92 7.55 7.63
N PRO A 113 29.86 7.16 6.34
CA PRO A 113 28.63 6.67 5.72
C PRO A 113 28.34 5.19 6.03
N TYR A 114 29.16 4.53 6.85
CA TYR A 114 29.05 3.10 7.14
C TYR A 114 28.51 2.81 8.54
N ASN A 115 27.93 3.81 9.20
CA ASN A 115 27.36 3.68 10.53
C ASN A 115 25.83 3.73 10.49
N ALA A 116 25.19 2.58 10.73
CA ALA A 116 23.74 2.43 10.72
C ALA A 116 23.01 3.34 11.73
N ILE A 117 23.68 3.73 12.82
CA ILE A 117 23.10 4.57 13.88
C ILE A 117 22.75 5.95 13.33
N TYR A 118 23.58 6.53 12.45
CA TYR A 118 23.35 7.89 11.95
C TYR A 118 22.11 7.96 11.07
N TYR A 119 21.96 7.00 10.16
CA TYR A 119 20.77 6.86 9.33
C TYR A 119 19.53 6.60 10.20
N CYS A 120 19.60 5.68 11.16
CA CYS A 120 18.47 5.41 12.06
C CYS A 120 18.06 6.62 12.91
N ASN A 121 19.02 7.45 13.35
CA ASN A 121 18.72 8.69 14.06
C ASN A 121 18.16 9.78 13.14
N ARG A 122 18.66 9.87 11.90
CA ARG A 122 18.11 10.76 10.87
C ARG A 122 16.69 10.37 10.48
N ALA A 123 16.40 9.08 10.37
CA ALA A 123 15.05 8.56 10.16
C ALA A 123 14.08 9.02 11.25
N ALA A 124 14.52 9.04 12.50
CA ALA A 124 13.71 9.53 13.61
C ALA A 124 13.34 11.01 13.45
N ALA A 125 14.31 11.85 13.06
CA ALA A 125 14.07 13.27 12.82
C ALA A 125 13.18 13.50 11.59
N ASN A 126 13.41 12.79 10.49
CA ASN A 126 12.56 12.82 9.29
C ASN A 126 11.11 12.42 9.61
N HIS A 127 10.93 11.36 10.41
CA HIS A 127 9.60 10.94 10.88
C HIS A 127 8.88 12.05 11.66
N ARG A 128 9.58 12.73 12.58
CA ARG A 128 9.01 13.85 13.35
C ARG A 128 8.64 15.06 12.47
N LEU A 129 9.32 15.21 11.34
CA LEU A 129 9.02 16.21 10.32
C LEU A 129 7.98 15.74 9.30
N LEU A 130 7.32 14.59 9.52
CA LEU A 130 6.35 13.97 8.62
C LEU A 130 6.93 13.62 7.23
N LYS A 131 8.26 13.57 7.10
CA LYS A 131 8.99 13.15 5.89
C LYS A 131 9.13 11.62 5.88
N PHE A 132 7.99 10.95 5.72
CA PHE A 132 7.90 9.50 5.92
C PHE A 132 8.69 8.69 4.88
N SER A 133 8.74 9.13 3.62
CA SER A 133 9.54 8.51 2.56
C SER A 133 11.03 8.50 2.90
N GLU A 134 11.55 9.64 3.34
CA GLU A 134 12.96 9.82 3.71
C GLU A 134 13.28 9.03 4.99
N ALA A 135 12.35 8.98 5.95
CA ALA A 135 12.50 8.16 7.14
C ALA A 135 12.59 6.65 6.82
N ILE A 136 11.79 6.16 5.87
CA ILE A 136 11.87 4.76 5.42
C ILE A 136 13.19 4.51 4.70
N SER A 137 13.58 5.36 3.76
CA SER A 137 14.84 5.22 3.03
C SER A 137 16.06 5.22 3.96
N ASP A 138 16.04 6.06 5.00
CA ASP A 138 17.08 6.04 6.04
C ASP A 138 17.07 4.74 6.87
N CYS A 139 15.90 4.19 7.19
CA CYS A 139 15.81 2.90 7.87
C CYS A 139 16.34 1.76 6.99
N GLU A 140 15.97 1.73 5.71
CA GLU A 140 16.48 0.77 4.73
C GLU A 140 18.01 0.88 4.62
N LYS A 141 18.56 2.09 4.55
CA LYS A 141 20.01 2.29 4.49
C LYS A 141 20.72 1.84 5.76
N ALA A 142 20.12 2.07 6.92
CA ALA A 142 20.64 1.55 8.19
C ALA A 142 20.67 0.01 8.19
N LEU A 143 19.65 -0.63 7.64
CA LEU A 143 19.53 -2.09 7.55
C LEU A 143 20.42 -2.72 6.48
N GLU A 144 20.76 -1.99 5.40
CA GLU A 144 21.80 -2.40 4.46
C GLU A 144 23.18 -2.49 5.14
N ILE A 145 23.44 -1.59 6.09
CA ILE A 145 24.70 -1.52 6.84
C ILE A 145 24.71 -2.55 7.97
N ASP A 146 23.63 -2.62 8.75
CA ASP A 146 23.45 -3.56 9.86
C ASP A 146 22.04 -4.20 9.79
N PRO A 147 21.92 -5.38 9.16
CA PRO A 147 20.66 -6.10 9.07
C PRO A 147 20.07 -6.54 10.42
N ALA A 148 20.88 -6.57 11.49
CA ALA A 148 20.44 -6.96 12.82
C ALA A 148 19.98 -5.75 13.66
N TYR A 149 19.94 -4.55 13.08
CA TYR A 149 19.63 -3.34 13.85
C TYR A 149 18.13 -3.18 14.15
N SER A 150 17.69 -3.82 15.23
CA SER A 150 16.28 -3.88 15.66
C SER A 150 15.57 -2.52 15.73
N LYS A 151 16.28 -1.46 16.14
CA LYS A 151 15.73 -0.08 16.21
C LYS A 151 15.33 0.46 14.85
N ALA A 152 16.06 0.13 13.77
CA ALA A 152 15.72 0.59 12.42
C ALA A 152 14.39 -0.05 11.96
N TYR A 153 14.20 -1.35 12.20
CA TYR A 153 12.92 -2.02 11.96
C TYR A 153 11.77 -1.39 12.76
N SER A 154 11.97 -1.11 14.05
CA SER A 154 10.96 -0.46 14.87
C SER A 154 10.60 0.95 14.37
N ARG A 155 11.58 1.74 13.92
CA ARG A 155 11.31 3.07 13.32
C ARG A 155 10.57 2.97 11.99
N MET A 156 10.91 1.99 11.18
CA MET A 156 10.21 1.70 9.93
C MET A 156 8.74 1.30 10.22
N GLY A 157 8.51 0.47 11.23
CA GLY A 157 7.18 0.12 11.73
C GLY A 157 6.37 1.34 12.19
N ASN A 158 6.99 2.23 12.98
CA ASN A 158 6.36 3.48 13.43
C ASN A 158 5.95 4.35 12.24
N THR A 159 6.85 4.52 11.26
CA THR A 159 6.60 5.31 10.06
C THR A 159 5.46 4.72 9.22
N TYR A 160 5.43 3.40 9.01
CA TYR A 160 4.31 2.76 8.31
C TYR A 160 2.99 2.89 9.06
N CYS A 161 2.99 2.82 10.39
CA CYS A 161 1.81 3.09 11.20
C CYS A 161 1.28 4.51 10.98
N SER A 162 2.15 5.53 10.99
CA SER A 162 1.76 6.92 10.74
C SER A 162 1.24 7.15 9.32
N MET A 163 1.66 6.33 8.35
CA MET A 163 1.13 6.34 6.98
C MET A 163 -0.17 5.52 6.83
N GLY A 164 -0.68 4.89 7.89
CA GLY A 164 -1.85 4.00 7.84
C GLY A 164 -1.57 2.64 7.18
N ASN A 165 -0.31 2.33 6.86
CA ASN A 165 0.08 1.03 6.30
C ASN A 165 0.37 0.02 7.41
N TYR A 166 -0.69 -0.37 8.13
CA TYR A 166 -0.57 -1.22 9.30
C TYR A 166 0.00 -2.62 8.98
N SER A 167 -0.28 -3.17 7.79
CA SER A 167 0.27 -4.47 7.37
C SER A 167 1.81 -4.46 7.29
N LYS A 168 2.40 -3.44 6.64
CA LYS A 168 3.86 -3.29 6.59
C LYS A 168 4.44 -2.94 7.96
N SER A 169 3.69 -2.21 8.78
CA SER A 169 4.10 -1.89 10.15
C SER A 169 4.26 -3.16 11.01
N VAL A 170 3.29 -4.07 10.95
CA VAL A 170 3.33 -5.37 11.63
C VAL A 170 4.54 -6.19 11.20
N GLU A 171 4.82 -6.26 9.90
CA GLU A 171 6.00 -6.97 9.38
C GLU A 171 7.30 -6.41 9.98
N ALA A 172 7.47 -5.09 9.95
CA ALA A 172 8.64 -4.42 10.49
C ALA A 172 8.77 -4.63 12.01
N TYR A 173 7.69 -4.51 12.77
CA TYR A 173 7.73 -4.74 14.22
C TYR A 173 8.00 -6.20 14.59
N ARG A 174 7.47 -7.18 13.84
CA ARG A 174 7.80 -8.59 14.05
C ARG A 174 9.30 -8.85 13.88
N LYS A 175 9.94 -8.22 12.89
CA LYS A 175 11.40 -8.28 12.72
C LYS A 175 12.12 -7.62 13.90
N ALA A 176 11.66 -6.46 14.37
CA ALA A 176 12.24 -5.79 15.54
C ALA A 176 12.15 -6.66 16.81
N VAL A 177 10.99 -7.27 17.09
CA VAL A 177 10.78 -8.18 18.24
C VAL A 177 11.60 -9.46 18.09
N ALA A 178 11.73 -10.02 16.89
CA ALA A 178 12.54 -11.21 16.68
C ALA A 178 14.04 -10.96 16.97
N LEU A 179 14.53 -9.75 16.67
CA LEU A 179 15.92 -9.35 16.92
C LEU A 179 16.16 -8.91 18.37
N ASP A 180 15.17 -8.30 19.02
CA ASP A 180 15.25 -7.87 20.42
C ASP A 180 13.96 -8.23 21.18
N PRO A 181 13.83 -9.50 21.61
CA PRO A 181 12.60 -10.03 22.20
C PRO A 181 12.33 -9.53 23.63
N ASN A 182 13.30 -8.86 24.27
CA ASN A 182 13.13 -8.30 25.61
C ASN A 182 12.65 -6.83 25.58
N ASN A 183 12.50 -6.26 24.38
CA ASN A 183 12.07 -4.88 24.21
C ASN A 183 10.54 -4.77 24.24
N GLU A 184 10.00 -4.44 25.41
CA GLU A 184 8.56 -4.30 25.60
C GLU A 184 7.92 -3.23 24.70
N ASN A 185 8.65 -2.16 24.35
CA ASN A 185 8.13 -1.15 23.41
C ASN A 185 7.89 -1.75 22.01
N PHE A 186 8.72 -2.70 21.57
CA PHE A 186 8.53 -3.33 20.26
C PHE A 186 7.32 -4.25 20.25
N LYS A 187 7.10 -4.99 21.34
CA LYS A 187 5.90 -5.83 21.50
C LYS A 187 4.63 -4.99 21.56
N GLN A 188 4.62 -3.94 22.39
CA GLN A 188 3.48 -3.04 22.51
C GLN A 188 3.14 -2.39 21.14
N ASN A 189 4.14 -1.92 20.42
CA ASN A 189 3.92 -1.32 19.11
C ASN A 189 3.46 -2.33 18.06
N LEU A 190 3.92 -3.59 18.14
CA LEU A 190 3.42 -4.68 17.32
C LEU A 190 1.92 -4.94 17.61
N GLU A 191 1.54 -5.05 18.87
CA GLU A 191 0.15 -5.27 19.29
C GLU A 191 -0.77 -4.14 18.81
N ILE A 192 -0.33 -2.88 18.94
CA ILE A 192 -1.07 -1.72 18.44
C ILE A 192 -1.23 -1.80 16.92
N ALA A 193 -0.17 -2.14 16.18
CA ALA A 193 -0.24 -2.27 14.73
C ALA A 193 -1.18 -3.43 14.31
N GLU A 194 -1.14 -4.57 14.99
CA GLU A 194 -2.03 -5.70 14.73
C GLU A 194 -3.50 -5.39 15.05
N ALA A 195 -3.76 -4.65 16.13
CA ALA A 195 -5.10 -4.17 16.46
C ALA A 195 -5.64 -3.24 15.37
N LYS A 196 -4.80 -2.33 14.84
CA LYS A 196 -5.17 -1.44 13.74
C LYS A 196 -5.43 -2.17 12.42
N VAL A 197 -4.70 -3.25 12.14
CA VAL A 197 -5.01 -4.14 11.01
C VAL A 197 -6.39 -4.77 11.17
N LYS A 198 -6.72 -5.28 12.37
CA LYS A 198 -8.03 -5.90 12.66
C LYS A 198 -9.17 -4.88 12.55
N GLU A 199 -8.99 -3.67 13.08
CA GLU A 199 -9.95 -2.57 12.99
C GLU A 199 -10.24 -2.23 11.51
N ASN A 200 -9.21 -2.08 10.69
CA ASN A 200 -9.37 -1.80 9.25
C ASN A 200 -9.97 -2.97 8.44
N GLN A 201 -9.94 -4.20 8.98
CA GLN A 201 -10.48 -5.40 8.34
C GLN A 201 -11.89 -5.76 8.81
N GLN A 202 -12.40 -5.13 9.87
CA GLN A 202 -13.79 -5.32 10.26
C GLN A 202 -14.70 -4.61 9.25
N PRO A 203 -15.63 -5.33 8.59
CA PRO A 203 -16.79 -4.69 7.98
C PRO A 203 -17.49 -3.93 9.11
N SER A 204 -17.85 -2.67 8.88
CA SER A 204 -18.59 -1.86 9.84
C SER A 204 -19.72 -2.70 10.46
N THR A 205 -19.60 -3.01 11.75
CA THR A 205 -20.62 -3.76 12.51
C THR A 205 -21.82 -2.88 12.86
N SER A 206 -22.05 -1.80 12.10
CA SER A 206 -23.33 -1.14 12.06
C SER A 206 -24.33 -2.13 11.46
N PRO A 207 -25.49 -2.39 12.11
CA PRO A 207 -26.49 -3.29 11.55
C PRO A 207 -26.83 -2.82 10.12
N ASN A 208 -26.41 -3.61 9.14
CA ASN A 208 -26.57 -3.36 7.73
C ASN A 208 -28.06 -3.51 7.37
N LEU A 209 -28.83 -2.42 7.47
CA LEU A 209 -30.17 -2.33 6.90
C LEU A 209 -30.05 -2.17 5.37
N GLY A 210 -29.70 -3.24 4.68
CA GLY A 210 -29.82 -3.31 3.22
C GLY A 210 -28.89 -2.38 2.43
N GLY A 211 -27.62 -2.24 2.83
CA GLY A 211 -26.62 -1.51 2.05
C GLY A 211 -26.52 -0.01 2.33
N LEU A 212 -27.22 0.48 3.35
CA LEU A 212 -27.09 1.84 3.85
C LEU A 212 -26.28 1.85 5.15
N ASP A 213 -25.09 2.46 5.11
CA ASP A 213 -24.27 2.67 6.30
C ASP A 213 -24.94 3.68 7.23
N LEU A 214 -25.42 3.23 8.39
CA LEU A 214 -26.06 4.06 9.39
C LEU A 214 -25.12 5.18 9.88
N GLY A 215 -23.79 4.97 9.85
CA GLY A 215 -22.79 6.01 10.17
C GLY A 215 -22.86 7.17 9.18
N SER A 216 -22.89 6.87 7.88
CA SER A 216 -23.06 7.87 6.82
C SER A 216 -24.42 8.58 6.88
N LEU A 217 -25.50 7.87 7.20
CA LEU A 217 -26.84 8.46 7.35
C LEU A 217 -26.95 9.39 8.55
N LEU A 218 -26.35 9.02 9.69
CA LEU A 218 -26.34 9.85 10.89
C LEU A 218 -25.44 11.08 10.75
N SER A 219 -24.45 11.04 9.86
CA SER A 219 -23.61 12.20 9.56
C SER A 219 -24.22 13.17 8.54
N ASN A 220 -25.32 12.78 7.88
CA ASN A 220 -25.98 13.62 6.88
C ASN A 220 -26.85 14.71 7.55
N PRO A 221 -26.57 16.01 7.33
CA PRO A 221 -27.26 17.11 8.01
C PRO A 221 -28.78 17.15 7.78
N VAL A 222 -29.25 16.65 6.63
CA VAL A 222 -30.69 16.57 6.29
C VAL A 222 -31.36 15.47 7.10
N MET A 223 -30.71 14.31 7.23
CA MET A 223 -31.18 13.20 8.05
C MET A 223 -31.08 13.52 9.55
N GLN A 224 -30.07 14.25 10.00
CA GLN A 224 -30.00 14.74 11.39
C GLN A 224 -31.16 15.66 11.74
N ASN A 225 -31.50 16.62 10.85
CA ASN A 225 -32.65 17.49 11.05
C ASN A 225 -33.98 16.72 11.03
N MET A 226 -34.10 15.72 10.17
CA MET A 226 -35.28 14.86 10.10
C MET A 226 -35.41 13.96 11.34
N ALA A 227 -34.31 13.34 11.78
CA ALA A 227 -34.24 12.54 13.01
C ALA A 227 -34.56 13.38 14.24
N GLN A 228 -34.06 14.62 14.32
CA GLN A 228 -34.36 15.53 15.42
C GLN A 228 -35.85 15.89 15.49
N ARG A 229 -36.52 16.05 14.34
CA ARG A 229 -37.96 16.31 14.28
C ARG A 229 -38.78 15.08 14.69
N LEU A 230 -38.35 13.89 14.29
CA LEU A 230 -38.99 12.62 14.69
C LEU A 230 -38.80 12.33 16.18
N ILE A 231 -37.62 12.60 16.73
CA ILE A 231 -37.33 12.47 18.17
C ILE A 231 -38.14 13.49 18.98
N ASN A 232 -38.39 14.68 18.45
CA ASN A 232 -39.16 15.71 19.14
C ASN A 232 -40.69 15.54 18.99
N ASP A 233 -41.17 14.57 18.20
CA ASP A 233 -42.60 14.29 18.03
C ASP A 233 -43.05 13.17 19.00
N PRO A 234 -43.93 13.46 19.97
CA PRO A 234 -44.37 12.50 20.99
C PRO A 234 -45.09 11.26 20.42
N HIS A 235 -45.77 11.39 19.27
CA HIS A 235 -46.44 10.25 18.62
C HIS A 235 -45.45 9.32 17.92
N MET A 236 -44.37 9.89 17.35
CA MET A 236 -43.32 9.11 16.70
C MET A 236 -42.40 8.41 17.71
N GLN A 237 -42.14 9.00 18.89
CA GLN A 237 -41.39 8.31 19.96
C GLN A 237 -42.05 6.98 20.38
N THR A 238 -43.39 6.97 20.47
CA THR A 238 -44.16 5.77 20.83
C THR A 238 -44.10 4.71 19.73
N THR A 239 -44.10 5.16 18.47
CA THR A 239 -44.05 4.29 17.28
C THR A 239 -42.66 3.69 17.06
N VAL A 240 -41.60 4.49 17.25
CA VAL A 240 -40.21 4.01 17.18
C VAL A 240 -39.91 3.04 18.33
N SER A 241 -40.42 3.32 19.53
CA SER A 241 -40.25 2.41 20.68
C SER A 241 -40.96 1.08 20.47
N SER A 242 -42.18 1.06 19.92
CA SER A 242 -42.90 -0.20 19.63
C SER A 242 -42.27 -0.99 18.49
N MET A 243 -41.74 -0.32 17.47
CA MET A 243 -41.02 -0.95 16.37
C MET A 243 -39.67 -1.53 16.81
N MET A 244 -38.92 -0.79 17.65
CA MET A 244 -37.65 -1.23 18.22
C MET A 244 -37.84 -2.40 19.20
N GLN A 245 -38.98 -2.44 19.91
CA GLN A 245 -39.35 -3.54 20.78
C GLN A 245 -39.74 -4.81 20.00
N ASN A 246 -40.32 -4.70 18.81
CA ASN A 246 -40.55 -5.83 17.91
C ASN A 246 -39.27 -6.31 17.19
N LEU A 247 -38.29 -5.43 16.99
CA LEU A 247 -37.03 -5.78 16.33
C LEU A 247 -35.99 -6.37 17.30
N LEU A 248 -36.00 -5.96 18.57
CA LEU A 248 -35.10 -6.45 19.63
C LEU A 248 -35.75 -7.49 20.56
N GLY A 249 -37.09 -7.63 20.52
CA GLY A 249 -37.83 -8.63 21.26
C GLY A 249 -37.97 -9.92 20.46
N GLY A 250 -37.11 -10.90 20.76
CA GLY A 250 -37.13 -12.23 20.15
C GLY A 250 -38.53 -12.86 20.15
N GLY A 251 -39.08 -13.05 18.95
CA GLY A 251 -40.32 -13.78 18.73
C GLY A 251 -40.10 -15.28 18.91
N ASN A 252 -40.60 -15.82 20.02
CA ASN A 252 -41.02 -17.22 20.11
C ASN A 252 -42.00 -17.50 18.96
N ALA A 253 -41.57 -18.25 17.96
CA ALA A 253 -42.45 -18.82 16.95
C ALA A 253 -43.19 -20.03 17.56
N PRO A 254 -44.51 -20.18 17.38
CA PRO A 254 -45.19 -21.42 17.72
C PRO A 254 -44.76 -22.50 16.71
N ALA A 255 -44.37 -23.65 17.24
CA ALA A 255 -44.00 -24.83 16.46
C ALA A 255 -45.22 -25.48 15.79
N ALA A 256 -45.11 -25.83 14.50
CA ALA A 256 -45.81 -26.93 13.83
C ALA A 256 -45.23 -27.18 12.42
N PRO A 257 -45.49 -28.33 11.77
CA PRO A 257 -44.84 -29.61 11.99
C PRO A 257 -43.94 -30.02 10.80
N THR A 258 -43.08 -30.99 11.06
CA THR A 258 -42.14 -31.62 10.12
C THR A 258 -42.83 -32.29 8.93
N ALA A 259 -42.38 -31.98 7.71
CA ALA A 259 -42.51 -32.87 6.56
C ALA A 259 -41.31 -32.71 5.61
N ASN A 260 -40.68 -33.84 5.28
CA ASN A 260 -39.49 -34.01 4.46
C ASN A 260 -39.66 -33.50 3.02
N SER A 261 -38.65 -32.79 2.51
CA SER A 261 -38.12 -33.02 1.16
C SER A 261 -36.74 -32.38 1.02
N GLU A 262 -35.77 -33.20 0.62
CA GLU A 262 -34.38 -32.88 0.37
C GLU A 262 -34.24 -31.83 -0.75
N HIS A 263 -33.50 -30.74 -0.51
CA HIS A 263 -32.70 -30.12 -1.58
C HIS A 263 -31.53 -29.32 -1.02
N THR A 264 -30.37 -29.54 -1.63
CA THR A 264 -29.06 -29.00 -1.31
C THR A 264 -28.91 -27.53 -1.74
N GLY A 265 -28.34 -26.70 -0.85
CA GLY A 265 -27.45 -25.61 -1.25
C GLY A 265 -28.02 -24.19 -1.41
N THR A 266 -27.37 -23.26 -0.70
CA THR A 266 -27.19 -21.81 -0.98
C THR A 266 -28.28 -20.79 -0.59
N GLY A 267 -27.90 -19.89 0.32
CA GLY A 267 -28.34 -18.49 0.38
C GLY A 267 -29.53 -18.15 1.31
N PRO A 268 -29.48 -17.04 2.07
CA PRO A 268 -30.63 -16.55 2.81
C PRO A 268 -31.72 -16.08 1.84
N SER A 269 -32.90 -16.64 1.97
CA SER A 269 -34.07 -16.37 1.13
C SER A 269 -34.49 -14.91 1.28
N ILE A 270 -34.45 -14.16 0.18
CA ILE A 270 -34.99 -12.81 0.06
C ILE A 270 -36.50 -12.89 0.40
N PRO A 271 -37.05 -12.03 1.30
CA PRO A 271 -38.48 -11.98 1.53
C PRO A 271 -39.21 -11.78 0.20
N ALA A 272 -40.23 -12.60 -0.06
CA ALA A 272 -40.98 -12.56 -1.31
C ALA A 272 -41.51 -11.15 -1.55
N MET A 273 -41.37 -10.65 -2.78
CA MET A 273 -41.79 -9.29 -3.20
C MET A 273 -43.22 -8.94 -2.75
N ASP A 274 -44.09 -9.94 -2.60
CA ASP A 274 -45.46 -9.81 -2.09
C ASP A 274 -45.53 -9.35 -0.62
N ASP A 275 -44.60 -9.79 0.23
CA ASP A 275 -44.55 -9.33 1.62
C ASP A 275 -44.14 -7.86 1.67
N LEU A 276 -43.16 -7.45 0.86
CA LEU A 276 -42.74 -6.05 0.76
C LEU A 276 -43.89 -5.17 0.25
N LEU A 277 -44.67 -5.65 -0.72
CA LEU A 277 -45.83 -4.94 -1.25
C LEU A 277 -46.92 -4.77 -0.19
N ARG A 278 -47.16 -5.81 0.61
CA ARG A 278 -48.16 -5.81 1.68
C ARG A 278 -47.77 -4.87 2.82
N TYR A 279 -46.50 -4.90 3.22
CA TYR A 279 -45.95 -3.96 4.19
C TYR A 279 -46.01 -2.52 3.68
N GLY A 280 -45.70 -2.29 2.40
CA GLY A 280 -45.84 -0.98 1.77
C GLY A 280 -47.28 -0.46 1.80
N GLN A 281 -48.27 -1.31 1.53
CA GLN A 281 -49.68 -0.93 1.58
C GLN A 281 -50.17 -0.63 3.00
N GLN A 282 -49.80 -1.45 3.99
CA GLN A 282 -50.16 -1.21 5.39
C GLN A 282 -49.52 0.07 5.93
N PHE A 283 -48.25 0.29 5.62
CA PHE A 283 -47.54 1.52 6.00
C PHE A 283 -48.18 2.76 5.37
N ALA A 284 -48.55 2.69 4.08
CA ALA A 284 -49.22 3.78 3.39
C ALA A 284 -50.59 4.11 4.02
N GLN A 285 -51.38 3.10 4.41
CA GLN A 285 -52.66 3.30 5.09
C GLN A 285 -52.47 3.96 6.46
N GLN A 286 -51.52 3.47 7.25
CA GLN A 286 -51.25 4.00 8.59
C GLN A 286 -50.72 5.44 8.54
N MET A 287 -49.87 5.75 7.56
CA MET A 287 -49.40 7.12 7.29
C MET A 287 -50.53 8.06 6.87
N GLN A 288 -51.49 7.57 6.08
CA GLN A 288 -52.64 8.35 5.63
C GLN A 288 -53.61 8.68 6.77
N GLU A 289 -53.78 7.77 7.72
CA GLU A 289 -54.58 7.99 8.93
C GLU A 289 -53.88 8.91 9.94
N ALA A 290 -52.56 8.76 10.11
CA ALA A 290 -51.80 9.52 11.09
C ALA A 290 -51.48 10.96 10.64
N ASN A 291 -51.27 11.19 9.33
CA ASN A 291 -50.93 12.52 8.83
C ASN A 291 -51.33 12.73 7.35
N PRO A 292 -52.60 13.12 7.08
CA PRO A 292 -53.11 13.25 5.71
C PRO A 292 -52.43 14.37 4.91
N ASP A 293 -51.97 15.44 5.56
CA ASP A 293 -51.31 16.58 4.91
C ASP A 293 -49.91 16.22 4.39
N LEU A 294 -49.17 15.40 5.14
CA LEU A 294 -47.89 14.87 4.72
C LEU A 294 -48.03 13.96 3.48
N VAL A 295 -49.05 13.11 3.45
CA VAL A 295 -49.33 12.22 2.31
C VAL A 295 -49.75 13.00 1.07
N ASN A 296 -50.56 14.05 1.23
CA ASN A 296 -50.95 14.93 0.13
C ASN A 296 -49.76 15.73 -0.43
N SER A 297 -48.86 16.19 0.44
CA SER A 297 -47.63 16.88 0.04
C SER A 297 -46.70 15.94 -0.74
N LEU A 298 -46.51 14.71 -0.25
CA LEU A 298 -45.70 13.69 -0.91
C LEU A 298 -46.28 13.28 -2.27
N ARG A 299 -47.61 13.19 -2.38
CA ARG A 299 -48.33 12.92 -3.63
C ARG A 299 -48.16 14.04 -4.65
N GLN A 300 -48.27 15.31 -4.24
CA GLN A 300 -47.97 16.45 -5.12
C GLN A 300 -46.52 16.45 -5.60
N GLN A 301 -45.59 16.08 -4.72
CA GLN A 301 -44.17 16.05 -5.03
C GLN A 301 -43.83 14.95 -6.04
N MET A 302 -44.46 13.77 -5.92
CA MET A 302 -44.32 12.67 -6.88
C MET A 302 -44.98 12.96 -8.23
N GLN A 303 -46.10 13.69 -8.25
CA GLN A 303 -46.72 14.16 -9.50
C GLN A 303 -45.84 15.18 -10.23
N ASN A 304 -45.16 16.07 -9.49
CA ASN A 304 -44.18 16.99 -10.07
C ASN A 304 -42.92 16.29 -10.62
N LEU A 305 -42.54 15.14 -10.06
CA LEU A 305 -41.43 14.32 -10.58
C LEU A 305 -41.81 13.48 -11.82
N GLY A 306 -43.11 13.25 -12.06
CA GLY A 306 -43.63 12.54 -13.24
C GLY A 306 -44.06 13.44 -14.41
N GLY A 307 -44.02 14.77 -14.25
CA GLY A 307 -44.47 15.75 -15.24
C GLY A 307 -43.35 16.30 -16.14
N GLY A 308 -42.66 15.43 -16.87
CA GLY A 308 -41.67 15.82 -17.88
C GLY A 308 -42.07 15.38 -19.28
N GLN A 309 -42.30 16.36 -20.17
CA GLN A 309 -42.43 16.29 -21.64
C GLN A 309 -43.84 16.07 -22.23
N GLN A 310 -44.52 17.20 -22.42
CA GLN A 310 -45.36 17.44 -23.61
C GLN A 310 -44.42 17.65 -24.82
N PRO A 311 -44.61 17.00 -25.98
CA PRO A 311 -43.80 17.22 -27.16
C PRO A 311 -44.33 18.46 -27.90
N ASN A 312 -43.58 19.56 -27.90
CA ASN A 312 -43.95 20.76 -28.64
C ASN A 312 -42.88 21.11 -29.68
N GLY A 313 -43.34 21.23 -30.93
CA GLY A 313 -42.79 22.12 -31.96
C GLY A 313 -41.37 21.83 -32.46
N GLY A 314 -41.25 20.98 -33.48
CA GLY A 314 -40.12 21.05 -34.40
C GLY A 314 -40.31 22.22 -35.37
N GLU A 315 -39.47 23.25 -35.26
CA GLU A 315 -39.23 24.20 -36.35
C GLU A 315 -37.91 23.87 -37.08
N PRO A 316 -37.82 24.13 -38.40
CA PRO A 316 -36.88 23.47 -39.28
C PRO A 316 -35.53 24.19 -39.36
N ARG A 317 -34.45 23.39 -39.45
CA ARG A 317 -33.11 23.85 -39.82
C ARG A 317 -33.09 24.40 -41.25
N PRO A 318 -32.38 25.52 -41.51
CA PRO A 318 -32.07 25.93 -42.87
C PRO A 318 -30.93 25.07 -43.47
N PRO A 319 -30.90 24.85 -44.80
CA PRO A 319 -29.80 24.15 -45.45
C PRO A 319 -28.65 25.12 -45.77
N ASN A 320 -27.43 24.67 -45.48
CA ASN A 320 -26.18 25.15 -46.07
C ASN A 320 -26.15 24.80 -47.58
N PRO A 321 -25.33 25.45 -48.44
CA PRO A 321 -23.99 25.98 -48.15
C PRO A 321 -23.80 27.49 -48.39
#